data_AF-A0A7Y4NWW5-F1
#
_entry.id   AF-A0A7Y4NWW5-F1
#
_cell.length_a   1.000
_cell.length_b   1.000
_cell.length_c   1.000
_cell.angle_alpha   90.00
_cell.angle_beta   90.00
_cell.angle_gamma   90.00
#
_symmetry.space_group_name_H-M   'P 1'
#
loop_
_entity.id
_entity.type
_entity.pdbx_description
1 polymer ?
#
loop_
_entity_poly.entity_id
_entity_poly.type
_entity_poly.pdbx_seq_one_letter_code
_entity_poly.pdbx_strand_id
1 'polypeptide(L)'
;MTQQAPPTNRSDPERRRATYKLAYPQEELVFDTSASFLSLPRAHPQDPKSTVEAKRLSFKAERKNVDNVVFRECNFHDKKGLEQARISRITFRECFFKRSIMGTCTYTKVRFIRCNFETCDFSDAEFVQCVFDDCQFISCTGDRINFDRTEINPAAFLGGYTFPIDNYAGAAPEQKLKHEREWQEARYRTAGQLFRSNNESFDSGFADAALRELKEARLQYKWYKFKNEHSSIGQFAQLALEKANLILTQGGTSISRLLLFALAFVFIIPFWLDAVGVDLHSQHFQIRASDLKTSIANYLLAVPNSGGLFLGFGHGFFSSQNVLGAWSLLAISFLGLIWYALAIPVLIRKVYR
;
A
#
# COMPACT_ATOMS: atom_id res chain seq x y z
N MET A 1 25.69 39.56 -25.11
CA MET A 1 24.82 38.39 -25.40
C MET A 1 24.68 37.59 -24.12
N THR A 2 23.67 37.91 -23.32
CA THR A 2 23.36 37.21 -22.08
C THR A 2 22.72 35.88 -22.46
N GLN A 3 23.42 34.76 -22.24
CA GLN A 3 22.84 33.44 -22.39
C GLN A 3 21.68 33.33 -21.39
N GLN A 4 20.45 33.44 -21.89
CA GLN A 4 19.25 33.11 -21.12
C GLN A 4 19.36 31.65 -20.70
N ALA A 5 19.33 31.41 -19.39
CA ALA A 5 19.24 30.06 -18.86
C ALA A 5 18.06 29.34 -19.53
N PRO A 6 18.23 28.07 -19.94
CA PRO A 6 17.16 27.33 -20.61
C PRO A 6 15.90 27.33 -19.73
N PRO A 7 14.69 27.46 -20.33
CA PRO A 7 13.46 27.47 -19.56
C PRO A 7 13.39 26.20 -18.72
N THR A 8 13.40 26.36 -17.40
CA THR A 8 13.25 25.24 -16.47
C THR A 8 11.84 24.67 -16.62
N ASN A 9 11.70 23.35 -16.56
CA ASN A 9 10.39 22.74 -16.59
C ASN A 9 9.67 23.24 -15.35
N ARG A 10 8.56 23.99 -15.50
CA ARG A 10 7.74 24.60 -14.42
C ARG A 10 8.34 24.27 -13.06
N SER A 11 9.39 25.00 -12.65
CA SER A 11 10.20 24.56 -11.51
C SER A 11 9.22 24.40 -10.35
N ASP A 12 9.00 23.17 -9.88
CA ASP A 12 7.98 22.90 -8.88
C ASP A 12 8.27 23.80 -7.68
N PRO A 13 7.48 24.88 -7.49
CA PRO A 13 7.84 25.90 -6.52
C PRO A 13 7.77 25.31 -5.11
N GLU A 14 7.02 24.22 -4.94
CA GLU A 14 6.75 23.57 -3.67
C GLU A 14 7.62 22.32 -3.44
N ARG A 15 8.56 22.00 -4.36
CA ARG A 15 9.53 20.89 -4.26
C ARG A 15 8.94 19.51 -3.99
N ARG A 16 7.68 19.26 -4.39
CA ARG A 16 6.92 18.05 -4.09
C ARG A 16 7.26 16.86 -4.99
N ARG A 17 7.92 17.11 -6.13
CA ARG A 17 8.22 16.09 -7.15
C ARG A 17 9.59 15.44 -6.98
N ALA A 18 9.70 14.15 -7.31
CA ALA A 18 10.96 13.40 -7.39
C ALA A 18 11.94 14.05 -8.38
N THR A 19 11.42 14.63 -9.46
CA THR A 19 12.19 15.31 -10.50
C THR A 19 12.43 16.80 -10.18
N TYR A 20 12.42 17.19 -8.90
CA TYR A 20 12.70 18.56 -8.48
C TYR A 20 14.07 19.03 -9.02
N LYS A 21 14.14 20.27 -9.51
CA LYS A 21 15.31 20.88 -10.18
C LYS A 21 15.81 20.15 -11.43
N LEU A 22 15.06 19.20 -11.98
CA LEU A 22 15.41 18.62 -13.27
C LEU A 22 15.26 19.67 -14.38
N ALA A 23 16.29 19.81 -15.21
CA ALA A 23 16.24 20.71 -16.36
C ALA A 23 15.20 20.22 -17.38
N TYR A 24 14.52 21.14 -18.07
CA TYR A 24 13.63 20.74 -19.16
C TYR A 24 14.46 20.30 -20.36
N PRO A 25 14.26 19.08 -20.89
CA PRO A 25 14.89 18.65 -22.12
C PRO A 25 14.54 19.57 -23.29
N GLN A 26 15.54 20.05 -24.03
CA GLN A 26 15.31 20.95 -25.18
C GLN A 26 15.06 20.15 -26.46
N GLU A 27 15.80 19.06 -26.65
CA GLU A 27 15.66 18.17 -27.81
C GLU A 27 14.42 17.29 -27.71
N GLU A 28 13.78 17.07 -28.86
CA GLU A 28 12.61 16.20 -28.97
C GLU A 28 12.95 14.99 -29.85
N LEU A 29 12.56 13.80 -29.37
CA LEU A 29 12.62 12.55 -30.10
C LEU A 29 11.18 12.06 -30.34
N VAL A 30 10.84 11.90 -31.60
CA VAL A 30 9.49 11.50 -32.03
C VAL A 30 9.52 10.07 -32.53
N PHE A 31 8.70 9.23 -31.92
CA PHE A 31 8.48 7.84 -32.33
C PHE A 31 7.25 7.73 -33.21
N ASP A 32 7.46 7.79 -34.52
CA ASP A 32 6.43 7.75 -35.55
C ASP A 32 6.44 6.45 -36.38
N THR A 33 7.61 5.89 -36.63
CA THR A 33 7.80 4.68 -37.43
C THR A 33 8.53 3.58 -36.64
N SER A 34 8.44 2.34 -37.10
CA SER A 34 9.17 1.21 -36.48
C SER A 34 10.69 1.44 -36.46
N ALA A 35 11.23 2.14 -37.46
CA ALA A 35 12.66 2.46 -37.54
C ALA A 35 13.12 3.34 -36.38
N SER A 36 12.29 4.29 -35.96
CA SER A 36 12.57 5.22 -34.84
C SER A 36 12.75 4.48 -33.49
N PHE A 37 12.19 3.27 -33.36
CA PHE A 37 12.40 2.41 -32.18
C PHE A 37 13.65 1.53 -32.28
N LEU A 38 14.12 1.23 -33.49
CA LEU A 38 15.33 0.42 -33.73
C LEU A 38 16.61 1.27 -33.69
N SER A 39 16.51 2.55 -34.01
CA SER A 39 17.65 3.48 -34.04
C SER A 39 17.93 4.16 -32.69
N LEU A 40 17.50 3.55 -31.58
CA LEU A 40 17.69 4.15 -30.26
C LEU A 40 19.17 4.17 -29.88
N PRO A 41 19.74 5.33 -29.50
CA PRO A 41 21.15 5.46 -29.15
C PRO A 41 21.50 4.52 -27.99
N ARG A 42 22.72 4.01 -27.96
CA ARG A 42 23.29 3.27 -26.82
C ARG A 42 24.19 4.21 -26.02
N ALA A 43 24.20 4.08 -24.69
CA ALA A 43 25.13 4.84 -23.86
C ALA A 43 26.59 4.47 -24.17
N HIS A 44 26.85 3.19 -24.45
CA HIS A 44 28.14 2.69 -24.90
C HIS A 44 27.94 1.61 -26.00
N PRO A 45 28.85 1.47 -26.99
CA PRO A 45 28.73 0.43 -28.02
C PRO A 45 28.63 -0.99 -27.47
N GLN A 46 29.21 -1.22 -26.29
CA GLN A 46 29.20 -2.50 -25.56
C GLN A 46 28.03 -2.67 -24.60
N ASP A 47 27.24 -1.63 -24.34
CA ASP A 47 26.09 -1.76 -23.45
C ASP A 47 24.99 -2.59 -24.14
N PRO A 48 24.40 -3.56 -23.43
CA PRO A 48 23.31 -4.37 -23.98
C PRO A 48 22.01 -3.57 -24.13
N LYS A 49 21.90 -2.40 -23.49
CA LYS A 49 20.69 -1.55 -23.48
C LYS A 49 20.91 -0.24 -24.23
N SER A 50 19.90 0.18 -24.98
CA SER A 50 19.84 1.52 -25.55
C SER A 50 19.53 2.55 -24.46
N THR A 51 20.13 3.73 -24.51
CA THR A 51 19.94 4.81 -23.53
C THR A 51 19.51 6.08 -24.23
N VAL A 52 18.36 6.62 -23.83
CA VAL A 52 17.88 7.95 -24.23
C VAL A 52 18.03 8.87 -23.03
N GLU A 53 18.82 9.94 -23.19
CA GLU A 53 19.15 10.85 -22.11
C GLU A 53 18.66 12.26 -22.42
N ALA A 54 17.99 12.89 -21.44
CA ALA A 54 17.58 14.29 -21.48
C ALA A 54 16.86 14.69 -22.78
N LYS A 55 15.91 13.86 -23.24
CA LYS A 55 15.06 14.15 -24.41
C LYS A 55 13.59 14.25 -24.03
N ARG A 56 12.86 15.07 -24.78
CA ARG A 56 11.40 15.04 -24.78
C ARG A 56 10.93 13.94 -25.72
N LEU A 57 10.02 13.10 -25.27
CA LEU A 57 9.57 11.94 -26.02
C LEU A 57 8.12 12.15 -26.43
N SER A 58 7.86 11.97 -27.73
CA SER A 58 6.51 11.96 -28.30
C SER A 58 6.28 10.65 -29.04
N PHE A 59 5.18 9.96 -28.74
CA PHE A 59 4.84 8.70 -29.39
C PHE A 59 3.61 8.88 -30.27
N LYS A 60 3.80 8.77 -31.59
CA LYS A 60 2.71 8.81 -32.57
C LYS A 60 2.30 7.41 -33.05
N ALA A 61 3.23 6.46 -32.99
CA ALA A 61 2.96 5.08 -33.36
C ALA A 61 2.19 4.34 -32.25
N GLU A 62 1.16 3.60 -32.62
CA GLU A 62 0.49 2.65 -31.73
C GLU A 62 0.97 1.21 -31.97
N ARG A 63 0.73 0.33 -30.98
CA ARG A 63 0.98 -1.12 -31.09
C ARG A 63 2.44 -1.46 -31.36
N LYS A 64 3.35 -0.78 -30.66
CA LYS A 64 4.80 -0.98 -30.74
C LYS A 64 5.34 -1.53 -29.43
N ASN A 65 6.43 -2.27 -29.54
CA ASN A 65 7.19 -2.76 -28.41
C ASN A 65 8.48 -1.97 -28.30
N VAL A 66 8.83 -1.61 -27.07
CA VAL A 66 10.05 -0.93 -26.69
C VAL A 66 10.72 -1.80 -25.64
N ASP A 67 11.77 -2.50 -26.05
CA ASP A 67 12.41 -3.52 -25.22
C ASP A 67 13.82 -3.04 -24.83
N ASN A 68 14.19 -3.22 -23.57
CA ASN A 68 15.57 -3.01 -23.07
C ASN A 68 16.13 -1.60 -23.28
N VAL A 69 15.31 -0.57 -23.01
CA VAL A 69 15.72 0.84 -23.12
C VAL A 69 15.82 1.52 -21.75
N VAL A 70 16.86 2.32 -21.56
CA VAL A 70 17.04 3.22 -20.41
C VAL A 70 16.63 4.63 -20.81
N PHE A 71 15.56 5.15 -20.22
CA PHE A 71 15.13 6.53 -20.34
C PHE A 71 15.63 7.30 -19.12
N ARG A 72 16.63 8.16 -19.30
CA ARG A 72 17.19 8.98 -18.24
C ARG A 72 16.80 10.43 -18.45
N GLU A 73 16.24 11.06 -17.43
CA GLU A 73 15.91 12.49 -17.43
C GLU A 73 15.01 12.88 -18.61
N CYS A 74 14.20 11.93 -19.08
CA CYS A 74 13.32 12.12 -20.21
C CYS A 74 12.00 12.75 -19.77
N ASN A 75 11.37 13.49 -20.68
CA ASN A 75 10.04 14.06 -20.45
C ASN A 75 9.06 13.55 -21.49
N PHE A 76 8.03 12.83 -21.05
CA PHE A 76 6.97 12.34 -21.91
C PHE A 76 5.96 13.48 -22.11
N HIS A 77 5.68 13.84 -23.37
CA HIS A 77 4.80 14.98 -23.70
C HIS A 77 4.21 14.85 -25.10
N ASP A 78 3.18 15.66 -25.42
CA ASP A 78 2.61 15.73 -26.76
C ASP A 78 3.24 16.85 -27.59
N LYS A 79 3.13 16.66 -28.90
CA LYS A 79 3.59 17.46 -30.02
C LYS A 79 3.06 18.91 -30.05
N LYS A 80 2.12 19.29 -29.17
CA LYS A 80 1.40 20.58 -29.29
C LYS A 80 1.45 21.50 -28.07
N GLY A 81 2.06 21.09 -26.95
CA GLY A 81 2.22 21.96 -25.78
C GLY A 81 0.92 22.53 -25.16
N LEU A 82 -0.25 22.05 -25.61
CA LEU A 82 -1.58 22.57 -25.28
C LEU A 82 -2.56 21.48 -24.81
N GLU A 83 -2.25 20.19 -25.02
CA GLU A 83 -3.09 19.05 -24.60
C GLU A 83 -2.26 18.01 -23.80
N GLN A 84 -2.91 17.24 -22.93
CA GLN A 84 -2.31 16.10 -22.22
C GLN A 84 -1.77 15.09 -23.24
N ALA A 85 -0.51 14.69 -23.12
CA ALA A 85 0.09 13.76 -24.08
C ALA A 85 -0.58 12.41 -24.06
N ARG A 86 -1.01 11.93 -25.23
CA ARG A 86 -1.66 10.62 -25.32
C ARG A 86 -0.69 9.56 -25.84
N ILE A 87 -0.42 8.57 -25.01
CA ILE A 87 0.40 7.39 -25.39
C ILE A 87 -0.51 6.18 -25.37
N SER A 88 -0.68 5.54 -26.53
CA SER A 88 -1.64 4.45 -26.69
C SER A 88 -1.02 3.17 -27.22
N ARG A 89 -1.39 2.05 -26.57
CA ARG A 89 -1.08 0.68 -27.03
C ARG A 89 0.42 0.41 -27.23
N ILE A 90 1.28 1.00 -26.41
CA ILE A 90 2.72 0.70 -26.42
C ILE A 90 3.03 -0.31 -25.33
N THR A 91 3.93 -1.25 -25.61
CA THR A 91 4.48 -2.17 -24.62
C THR A 91 5.93 -1.78 -24.34
N PHE A 92 6.24 -1.40 -23.11
CA PHE A 92 7.60 -1.26 -22.62
C PHE A 92 7.98 -2.56 -21.89
N ARG A 93 9.10 -3.18 -22.26
CA ARG A 93 9.60 -4.41 -21.63
C ARG A 93 11.03 -4.24 -21.17
N GLU A 94 11.33 -4.60 -19.92
CA GLU A 94 12.70 -4.55 -19.36
C GLU A 94 13.35 -3.15 -19.45
N CYS A 95 12.52 -2.11 -19.59
CA CYS A 95 12.94 -0.72 -19.66
C CYS A 95 13.19 -0.12 -18.27
N PHE A 96 14.10 0.85 -18.23
CA PHE A 96 14.47 1.56 -17.01
C PHE A 96 14.16 3.05 -17.17
N PHE A 97 13.30 3.61 -16.34
CA PHE A 97 12.98 5.03 -16.32
C PHE A 97 13.66 5.65 -15.10
N LYS A 98 14.66 6.50 -15.34
CA LYS A 98 15.42 7.18 -14.29
C LYS A 98 15.14 8.68 -14.35
N ARG A 99 14.74 9.29 -13.24
CA ARG A 99 14.47 10.73 -13.13
C ARG A 99 13.57 11.25 -14.27
N SER A 100 12.63 10.43 -14.73
CA SER A 100 11.81 10.76 -15.89
C SER A 100 10.49 11.38 -15.47
N ILE A 101 10.01 12.35 -16.27
CA ILE A 101 8.74 13.02 -16.07
C ILE A 101 7.72 12.32 -16.97
N MET A 102 6.83 11.58 -16.34
CA MET A 102 5.76 10.80 -16.97
C MET A 102 4.37 11.38 -16.67
N GLY A 103 4.32 12.45 -15.88
CA GLY A 103 3.13 13.22 -15.54
C GLY A 103 2.51 13.98 -16.70
N THR A 104 1.30 14.50 -16.50
CA THR A 104 0.52 15.27 -17.50
C THR A 104 0.29 14.53 -18.83
N CYS A 105 0.32 13.20 -18.79
CA CYS A 105 0.14 12.31 -19.92
C CYS A 105 -1.01 11.32 -19.63
N THR A 106 -1.80 11.04 -20.66
CA THR A 106 -2.80 9.98 -20.67
C THR A 106 -2.23 8.74 -21.36
N TYR A 107 -2.03 7.69 -20.59
CA TYR A 107 -1.63 6.37 -21.06
C TYR A 107 -2.87 5.51 -21.27
N THR A 108 -3.09 5.03 -22.49
CA THR A 108 -4.24 4.18 -22.81
C THR A 108 -3.78 2.82 -23.33
N LYS A 109 -4.15 1.74 -22.63
CA LYS A 109 -3.78 0.36 -23.02
C LYS A 109 -2.26 0.17 -23.16
N VAL A 110 -1.48 0.90 -22.37
CA VAL A 110 -0.02 0.78 -22.31
C VAL A 110 0.34 -0.36 -21.36
N ARG A 111 1.36 -1.13 -21.71
CA ARG A 111 1.86 -2.24 -20.89
C ARG A 111 3.29 -1.94 -20.48
N PHE A 112 3.58 -2.01 -19.19
CA PHE A 112 4.92 -2.00 -18.63
C PHE A 112 5.20 -3.39 -18.07
N ILE A 113 6.22 -4.08 -18.59
CA ILE A 113 6.52 -5.47 -18.25
C ILE A 113 7.97 -5.52 -17.77
N ARG A 114 8.19 -5.89 -16.51
CA ARG A 114 9.54 -5.96 -15.91
C ARG A 114 10.30 -4.63 -16.01
N CYS A 115 9.57 -3.52 -15.91
CA CYS A 115 10.12 -2.17 -15.95
C CYS A 115 10.49 -1.66 -14.55
N ASN A 116 11.50 -0.80 -14.47
CA ASN A 116 11.88 -0.12 -13.23
C ASN A 116 11.71 1.39 -13.39
N PHE A 117 11.08 2.03 -12.40
CA PHE A 117 10.90 3.47 -12.30
C PHE A 117 11.65 3.98 -11.06
N GLU A 118 12.71 4.75 -11.29
CA GLU A 118 13.54 5.34 -10.24
C GLU A 118 13.42 6.87 -10.30
N THR A 119 12.96 7.48 -9.21
CA THR A 119 12.86 8.94 -9.08
C THR A 119 11.98 9.58 -10.17
N CYS A 120 10.94 8.87 -10.61
CA CYS A 120 10.03 9.34 -11.65
C CYS A 120 8.88 10.17 -11.07
N ASP A 121 8.38 11.11 -11.87
CA ASP A 121 7.19 11.91 -11.53
C ASP A 121 6.00 11.53 -12.42
N PHE A 122 4.92 11.08 -11.79
CA PHE A 122 3.65 10.70 -12.40
C PHE A 122 2.55 11.75 -12.17
N SER A 123 2.88 12.96 -11.70
CA SER A 123 1.88 13.97 -11.36
C SER A 123 0.94 14.28 -12.52
N ASP A 124 -0.36 14.29 -12.28
CA ASP A 124 -1.41 14.50 -13.29
C ASP A 124 -1.38 13.47 -14.45
N ALA A 125 -0.79 12.29 -14.24
CA ALA A 125 -0.87 11.20 -15.20
C ALA A 125 -2.21 10.46 -15.08
N GLU A 126 -2.73 10.02 -16.22
CA GLU A 126 -3.92 9.20 -16.30
C GLU A 126 -3.58 7.84 -16.93
N PHE A 127 -3.81 6.76 -16.20
CA PHE A 127 -3.62 5.40 -16.71
C PHE A 127 -4.98 4.75 -16.92
N VAL A 128 -5.32 4.51 -18.19
CA VAL A 128 -6.60 3.94 -18.62
C VAL A 128 -6.34 2.57 -19.25
N GLN A 129 -6.87 1.51 -18.64
CA GLN A 129 -6.72 0.13 -19.11
C GLN A 129 -5.24 -0.28 -19.30
N CYS A 130 -4.35 0.22 -18.45
CA CYS A 130 -2.93 -0.10 -18.52
C CYS A 130 -2.59 -1.35 -17.68
N VAL A 131 -1.41 -1.92 -17.91
CA VAL A 131 -0.91 -3.07 -17.15
C VAL A 131 0.52 -2.80 -16.71
N PHE A 132 0.78 -2.96 -15.41
CA PHE A 132 2.11 -2.93 -14.80
C PHE A 132 2.42 -4.32 -14.24
N ASP A 133 3.13 -5.11 -15.05
CA ASP A 133 3.48 -6.49 -14.76
C ASP A 133 4.94 -6.56 -14.29
N ASP A 134 5.16 -7.07 -13.08
CA ASP A 134 6.48 -7.19 -12.44
C ASP A 134 7.30 -5.88 -12.47
N CYS A 135 6.63 -4.76 -12.20
CA CYS A 135 7.26 -3.44 -12.18
C CYS A 135 7.78 -3.05 -10.78
N GLN A 136 8.90 -2.34 -10.76
CA GLN A 136 9.49 -1.77 -9.54
C GLN A 136 9.38 -0.25 -9.55
N PHE A 137 9.09 0.32 -8.39
CA PHE A 137 8.99 1.77 -8.18
C PHE A 137 9.90 2.15 -7.02
N ILE A 138 10.77 3.12 -7.22
CA ILE A 138 11.76 3.58 -6.24
C ILE A 138 11.72 5.10 -6.22
N SER A 139 11.45 5.69 -5.05
CA SER A 139 11.47 7.14 -4.83
C SER A 139 10.63 7.94 -5.84
N CYS A 140 9.50 7.39 -6.29
CA CYS A 140 8.62 8.03 -7.26
C CYS A 140 7.63 8.97 -6.59
N THR A 141 7.16 9.96 -7.33
CA THR A 141 6.11 10.89 -6.90
C THR A 141 4.99 11.03 -7.91
N GLY A 142 3.87 11.64 -7.51
CA GLY A 142 2.77 11.94 -8.42
C GLY A 142 1.53 12.48 -7.71
N ASP A 143 1.34 13.79 -7.81
CA ASP A 143 0.11 14.42 -7.33
C ASP A 143 -1.03 14.22 -8.34
N ARG A 144 -2.27 14.04 -7.88
CA ARG A 144 -3.46 13.84 -8.73
C ARG A 144 -3.34 12.76 -9.83
N ILE A 145 -2.67 11.64 -9.55
CA ILE A 145 -2.65 10.49 -10.47
C ILE A 145 -4.05 9.86 -10.56
N ASN A 146 -4.45 9.47 -11.76
CA ASN A 146 -5.67 8.73 -12.00
C ASN A 146 -5.39 7.33 -12.56
N PHE A 147 -6.09 6.33 -12.02
CA PHE A 147 -6.08 4.95 -12.50
C PHE A 147 -7.51 4.54 -12.82
N ASP A 148 -7.79 4.17 -14.07
CA ASP A 148 -9.06 3.61 -14.53
C ASP A 148 -8.80 2.24 -15.16
N ARG A 149 -9.40 1.19 -14.59
CA ARG A 149 -9.27 -0.21 -15.05
C ARG A 149 -7.84 -0.64 -15.36
N THR A 150 -6.89 -0.10 -14.60
CA THR A 150 -5.46 -0.37 -14.72
C THR A 150 -5.05 -1.40 -13.69
N GLU A 151 -4.32 -2.41 -14.16
CA GLU A 151 -3.75 -3.47 -13.33
C GLU A 151 -2.35 -3.06 -12.87
N ILE A 152 -2.18 -2.90 -11.56
CA ILE A 152 -0.91 -2.53 -10.96
C ILE A 152 -0.80 -3.12 -9.56
N ASN A 153 0.36 -3.66 -9.21
CA ASN A 153 0.63 -4.10 -7.86
C ASN A 153 0.65 -2.88 -6.90
N PRO A 154 -0.37 -2.74 -6.03
CA PRO A 154 -0.52 -1.54 -5.21
C PRO A 154 0.56 -1.44 -4.13
N ALA A 155 1.02 -2.58 -3.60
CA ALA A 155 2.06 -2.62 -2.59
C ALA A 155 3.42 -2.19 -3.18
N ALA A 156 3.73 -2.63 -4.40
CA ALA A 156 4.93 -2.20 -5.12
C ALA A 156 4.88 -0.70 -5.43
N PHE A 157 3.77 -0.21 -5.98
CA PHE A 157 3.61 1.20 -6.33
C PHE A 157 3.67 2.12 -5.10
N LEU A 158 2.85 1.86 -4.07
CA LEU A 158 2.83 2.68 -2.86
C LEU A 158 4.10 2.51 -2.01
N GLY A 159 4.77 1.37 -2.08
CA GLY A 159 6.09 1.16 -1.47
C GLY A 159 7.15 2.09 -2.06
N GLY A 160 7.14 2.29 -3.38
CA GLY A 160 8.00 3.24 -4.08
C GLY A 160 7.56 4.71 -3.99
N TYR A 161 6.34 4.97 -3.50
CA TYR A 161 5.71 6.28 -3.43
C TYR A 161 6.06 7.02 -2.12
N THR A 162 7.32 7.45 -2.01
CA THR A 162 7.90 8.02 -0.79
C THR A 162 7.95 9.55 -0.82
N PHE A 163 7.81 10.18 0.35
CA PHE A 163 7.97 11.63 0.49
C PHE A 163 9.41 12.04 0.13
N PRO A 164 9.64 12.95 -0.84
CA PRO A 164 10.98 13.31 -1.27
C PRO A 164 11.67 14.24 -0.25
N ILE A 165 12.11 13.66 0.87
CA ILE A 165 12.66 14.41 2.02
C ILE A 165 13.86 15.28 1.66
N ASP A 166 14.69 14.82 0.72
CA ASP A 166 15.91 15.51 0.27
C ASP A 166 15.61 16.88 -0.35
N ASN A 167 14.46 17.02 -1.01
CA ASN A 167 14.03 18.29 -1.60
C ASN A 167 13.83 19.40 -0.54
N TYR A 168 13.58 19.00 0.70
CA TYR A 168 13.25 19.88 1.81
C TYR A 168 14.39 20.01 2.82
N ALA A 169 15.60 19.49 2.58
CA ALA A 169 16.69 19.50 3.56
C ALA A 169 16.88 20.86 4.27
N GLY A 170 16.90 21.96 3.50
CA GLY A 170 17.02 23.34 4.00
C GLY A 170 15.71 24.08 4.34
N ALA A 171 14.55 23.43 4.30
CA ALA A 171 13.27 24.05 4.62
C ALA A 171 13.03 24.11 6.14
N ALA A 172 12.23 25.09 6.59
CA ALA A 172 11.85 25.23 7.99
C ALA A 172 11.04 24.00 8.47
N PRO A 173 11.09 23.63 9.76
CA PRO A 173 10.37 22.48 10.29
C PRO A 173 8.85 22.52 10.01
N GLU A 174 8.23 23.69 10.13
CA GLU A 174 6.79 23.87 9.87
C GLU A 174 6.42 23.61 8.40
N GLN A 175 7.26 24.04 7.47
CA GLN A 175 7.06 23.80 6.03
C GLN A 175 7.20 22.31 5.71
N LYS A 176 8.21 21.63 6.29
CA LYS A 176 8.38 20.17 6.16
C LYS A 176 7.13 19.43 6.64
N LEU A 177 6.62 19.79 7.82
CA LEU A 177 5.42 19.19 8.40
C LEU A 177 4.18 19.42 7.53
N LYS A 178 4.02 20.62 6.96
CA LYS A 178 2.92 20.91 6.03
C LYS A 178 2.99 20.03 4.79
N HIS A 179 4.15 19.92 4.15
CA HIS A 179 4.30 19.13 2.93
C HIS A 179 4.21 17.62 3.18
N GLU A 180 4.71 17.15 4.33
CA GLU A 180 4.52 15.76 4.75
C GLU A 180 3.03 15.45 4.96
N ARG A 181 2.25 16.37 5.54
CA ARG A 181 0.79 16.21 5.67
C ARG A 181 0.10 16.09 4.32
N GLU A 182 0.39 17.02 3.40
CA GLU A 182 -0.15 17.02 2.04
C GLU A 182 0.23 15.73 1.30
N TRP A 183 1.44 15.22 1.54
CA TRP A 183 1.92 13.95 0.99
C TRP A 183 1.13 12.75 1.50
N GLN A 184 0.89 12.67 2.82
CA GLN A 184 0.08 11.58 3.39
C GLN A 184 -1.34 11.60 2.83
N GLU A 185 -1.92 12.78 2.63
CA GLU A 185 -3.24 12.93 2.01
C GLU A 185 -3.23 12.49 0.53
N ALA A 186 -2.21 12.87 -0.23
CA ALA A 186 -2.04 12.43 -1.61
C ALA A 186 -1.88 10.90 -1.69
N ARG A 187 -1.02 10.32 -0.86
CA ARG A 187 -0.83 8.86 -0.76
C ARG A 187 -2.14 8.13 -0.43
N TYR A 188 -2.93 8.63 0.52
CA TYR A 188 -4.23 8.06 0.85
C TYR A 188 -5.23 8.13 -0.32
N ARG A 189 -5.31 9.29 -0.99
CA ARG A 189 -6.16 9.46 -2.20
C ARG A 189 -5.75 8.51 -3.31
N THR A 190 -4.45 8.39 -3.58
CA THR A 190 -3.91 7.47 -4.60
C THR A 190 -4.19 6.01 -4.24
N ALA A 191 -4.07 5.61 -2.98
CA ALA A 191 -4.44 4.27 -2.53
C ALA A 191 -5.94 3.98 -2.77
N GLY A 192 -6.81 4.99 -2.58
CA GLY A 192 -8.24 4.88 -2.90
C GLY A 192 -8.50 4.71 -4.39
N GLN A 193 -7.79 5.42 -5.24
CA GLN A 193 -7.86 5.25 -6.70
C GLN A 193 -7.40 3.85 -7.14
N LEU A 194 -6.26 3.40 -6.62
CA LEU A 194 -5.72 2.06 -6.91
C LEU A 194 -6.70 0.96 -6.50
N PHE A 195 -7.35 1.10 -5.34
CA PHE A 195 -8.36 0.14 -4.90
C PHE A 195 -9.56 0.09 -5.86
N ARG A 196 -10.08 1.25 -6.29
CA ARG A 196 -11.18 1.28 -7.27
C ARG A 196 -10.77 0.64 -8.60
N SER A 197 -9.63 1.07 -9.16
CA SER A 197 -9.11 0.56 -10.42
C SER A 197 -8.86 -0.95 -10.42
N ASN A 198 -8.18 -1.47 -9.39
CA ASN A 198 -7.90 -2.90 -9.27
C ASN A 198 -9.15 -3.72 -8.93
N ASN A 199 -10.17 -3.14 -8.31
CA ASN A 199 -11.42 -3.87 -8.05
C ASN A 199 -12.29 -4.02 -9.31
N GLU A 200 -12.07 -3.17 -10.32
CA GLU A 200 -12.69 -3.28 -11.64
C GLU A 200 -11.86 -4.13 -12.61
N SER A 201 -10.63 -4.49 -12.26
CA SER A 201 -9.78 -5.39 -13.05
C SER A 201 -10.02 -6.86 -12.70
N PHE A 202 -9.53 -7.77 -13.54
CA PHE A 202 -9.80 -9.21 -13.40
C PHE A 202 -8.94 -9.91 -12.32
N ASP A 203 -7.92 -9.25 -11.77
CA ASP A 203 -7.00 -9.85 -10.79
C ASP A 203 -7.47 -9.66 -9.34
N SER A 204 -8.05 -10.73 -8.78
CA SER A 204 -8.50 -10.76 -7.38
C SER A 204 -7.38 -10.48 -6.35
N GLY A 205 -6.13 -10.84 -6.65
CA GLY A 205 -4.99 -10.69 -5.76
C GLY A 205 -4.57 -9.25 -5.60
N PHE A 206 -4.47 -8.50 -6.70
CA PHE A 206 -4.20 -7.06 -6.66
C PHE A 206 -5.31 -6.27 -6.01
N ALA A 207 -6.56 -6.71 -6.18
CA ALA A 207 -7.69 -6.05 -5.57
C ALA A 207 -7.72 -6.26 -4.03
N ASP A 208 -7.28 -7.42 -3.53
CA ASP A 208 -7.06 -7.67 -2.10
C ASP A 208 -5.89 -6.89 -1.52
N ALA A 209 -4.76 -6.89 -2.22
CA ALA A 209 -3.60 -6.09 -1.84
C ALA A 209 -3.97 -4.60 -1.77
N ALA A 210 -4.74 -4.09 -2.73
CA ALA A 210 -5.12 -2.68 -2.78
C ALA A 210 -6.01 -2.27 -1.60
N LEU A 211 -6.91 -3.16 -1.15
CA LEU A 211 -7.72 -2.89 0.04
C LEU A 211 -6.85 -2.78 1.30
N ARG A 212 -5.86 -3.67 1.43
CA ARG A 212 -4.91 -3.64 2.54
C ARG A 212 -4.13 -2.33 2.56
N GLU A 213 -3.53 -1.97 1.41
CA GLU A 213 -2.76 -0.74 1.28
C GLU A 213 -3.60 0.52 1.52
N LEU A 214 -4.87 0.53 1.09
CA LEU A 214 -5.80 1.62 1.37
C LEU A 214 -6.03 1.80 2.87
N LYS A 215 -6.27 0.69 3.60
CA LYS A 215 -6.45 0.72 5.05
C LYS A 215 -5.18 1.16 5.77
N GLU A 216 -4.02 0.71 5.30
CA GLU A 216 -2.73 1.12 5.85
C GLU A 216 -2.46 2.62 5.63
N ALA A 217 -2.65 3.13 4.41
CA ALA A 217 -2.51 4.55 4.11
C ALA A 217 -3.49 5.41 4.92
N ARG A 218 -4.74 4.96 5.10
CA ARG A 218 -5.72 5.63 5.96
C ARG A 218 -5.25 5.70 7.41
N LEU A 219 -4.75 4.59 7.95
CA LEU A 219 -4.25 4.52 9.32
C LEU A 219 -3.04 5.44 9.51
N GLN A 220 -2.10 5.44 8.57
CA GLN A 220 -0.94 6.33 8.58
C GLN A 220 -1.36 7.80 8.56
N TYR A 221 -2.30 8.18 7.69
CA TYR A 221 -2.84 9.54 7.63
C TYR A 221 -3.50 9.98 8.95
N LYS A 222 -4.37 9.13 9.53
CA LYS A 222 -5.02 9.45 10.80
C LYS A 222 -4.03 9.48 11.97
N TRP A 223 -3.06 8.57 12.00
CA TRP A 223 -2.00 8.55 13.02
C TRP A 223 -1.15 9.81 12.96
N TYR A 224 -0.77 10.25 11.75
CA TYR A 224 -0.07 11.49 11.54
C TYR A 224 -0.86 12.69 12.06
N LYS A 225 -2.17 12.74 11.76
CA LYS A 225 -3.08 13.77 12.28
C LYS A 225 -3.17 13.74 13.80
N PHE A 226 -3.32 12.56 14.40
CA PHE A 226 -3.41 12.36 15.84
C PHE A 226 -2.16 12.85 16.59
N LYS A 227 -0.96 12.63 16.02
CA LYS A 227 0.32 13.04 16.63
C LYS A 227 0.52 14.55 16.62
N ASN A 228 -0.02 15.25 15.61
CA ASN A 228 0.30 16.65 15.33
C ASN A 228 -0.85 17.63 15.68
N GLU A 229 -2.03 17.13 16.04
CA GLU A 229 -3.20 17.94 16.44
C GLU A 229 -3.68 17.55 17.85
N HIS A 230 -4.51 18.39 18.49
CA HIS A 230 -5.11 18.05 19.79
C HIS A 230 -6.03 16.84 19.63
N SER A 231 -5.67 15.73 20.28
CA SER A 231 -6.33 14.45 20.12
C SER A 231 -6.88 13.89 21.43
N SER A 232 -7.98 13.14 21.36
CA SER A 232 -8.66 12.57 22.52
C SER A 232 -8.32 11.09 22.71
N ILE A 233 -8.49 10.57 23.93
CA ILE A 233 -8.32 9.15 24.26
C ILE A 233 -9.20 8.25 23.36
N GLY A 234 -10.40 8.72 23.00
CA GLY A 234 -11.29 7.99 22.09
C GLY A 234 -10.71 7.80 20.68
N GLN A 235 -10.02 8.81 20.13
CA GLN A 235 -9.37 8.71 18.82
C GLN A 235 -8.20 7.71 18.86
N PHE A 236 -7.44 7.68 19.95
CA PHE A 236 -6.38 6.69 20.14
C PHE A 236 -6.94 5.26 20.15
N ALA A 237 -8.03 5.03 20.90
CA ALA A 237 -8.68 3.72 20.97
C ALA A 237 -9.18 3.26 19.58
N GLN A 238 -9.75 4.18 18.79
CA GLN A 238 -10.18 3.89 17.41
C GLN A 238 -8.99 3.52 16.51
N LEU A 239 -7.87 4.25 16.60
CA LEU A 239 -6.65 3.94 15.83
C LEU A 239 -6.06 2.58 16.21
N ALA A 240 -6.05 2.26 17.51
CA ALA A 240 -5.59 0.97 18.00
C ALA A 240 -6.47 -0.17 17.45
N LEU A 241 -7.79 0.02 17.42
CA LEU A 241 -8.73 -0.96 16.86
C LEU A 241 -8.55 -1.13 15.34
N GLU A 242 -8.39 -0.04 14.59
CA GLU A 242 -8.11 -0.10 13.14
C GLU A 242 -6.79 -0.81 12.85
N LYS A 243 -5.74 -0.55 13.63
CA LYS A 243 -4.45 -1.23 13.52
C LYS A 243 -4.56 -2.71 13.86
N ALA A 244 -5.26 -3.07 14.94
CA ALA A 244 -5.50 -4.46 15.31
C ALA A 244 -6.26 -5.20 14.21
N ASN A 245 -7.30 -4.58 13.63
CA ASN A 245 -8.03 -5.15 12.50
C ASN A 245 -7.10 -5.39 11.29
N LEU A 246 -6.26 -4.40 10.93
CA LEU A 246 -5.31 -4.53 9.81
C LEU A 246 -4.35 -5.73 10.01
N ILE A 247 -3.85 -5.92 11.23
CA ILE A 247 -2.93 -7.01 11.58
C ILE A 247 -3.65 -8.37 11.56
N LEU A 248 -4.78 -8.46 12.26
CA LEU A 248 -5.50 -9.73 12.46
C LEU A 248 -6.13 -10.25 11.16
N THR A 249 -6.63 -9.37 10.30
CA THR A 249 -7.40 -9.75 9.09
C THR A 249 -6.67 -9.46 7.78
N GLN A 250 -5.44 -8.95 7.82
CA GLN A 250 -4.75 -8.37 6.64
C GLN A 250 -5.58 -7.30 5.91
N GLY A 251 -6.28 -6.46 6.67
CA GLY A 251 -7.16 -5.46 6.08
C GLY A 251 -8.47 -6.05 5.55
N GLY A 252 -8.92 -7.16 6.12
CA GLY A 252 -10.21 -7.78 5.84
C GLY A 252 -10.20 -8.80 4.69
N THR A 253 -9.02 -9.32 4.35
CA THR A 253 -8.82 -10.23 3.21
C THR A 253 -8.58 -11.68 3.66
N SER A 254 -8.02 -11.88 4.87
CA SER A 254 -7.60 -13.20 5.34
C SER A 254 -8.41 -13.68 6.53
N ILE A 255 -9.30 -14.64 6.28
CA ILE A 255 -10.02 -15.35 7.35
C ILE A 255 -9.14 -16.38 8.05
N SER A 256 -8.21 -17.01 7.33
CA SER A 256 -7.33 -18.05 7.89
C SER A 256 -6.43 -17.49 8.99
N ARG A 257 -5.92 -16.27 8.83
CA ARG A 257 -5.18 -15.57 9.90
C ARG A 257 -6.04 -15.31 11.11
N LEU A 258 -7.26 -14.81 10.90
CA LEU A 258 -8.19 -14.56 11.99
C LEU A 258 -8.52 -15.83 12.76
N LEU A 259 -8.73 -16.96 12.07
CA LEU A 259 -8.94 -18.27 12.69
C LEU A 259 -7.70 -18.77 13.44
N LEU A 260 -6.50 -18.59 12.88
CA LEU A 260 -5.24 -18.99 13.52
C LEU A 260 -5.01 -18.22 14.82
N PHE A 261 -5.25 -16.91 14.83
CA PHE A 261 -5.18 -16.11 16.05
C PHE A 261 -6.26 -16.53 17.06
N ALA A 262 -7.51 -16.79 16.62
CA ALA A 262 -8.57 -17.27 17.50
C ALA A 262 -8.17 -18.59 18.17
N LEU A 263 -7.64 -19.53 17.39
CA LEU A 263 -7.17 -20.82 17.87
C LEU A 263 -6.05 -20.65 18.91
N ALA A 264 -5.07 -19.78 18.63
CA ALA A 264 -4.01 -19.46 19.59
C ALA A 264 -4.57 -18.89 20.90
N PHE A 265 -5.56 -17.99 20.84
CA PHE A 265 -6.22 -17.45 22.03
C PHE A 265 -6.93 -18.53 22.84
N VAL A 266 -7.67 -19.44 22.19
CA VAL A 266 -8.37 -20.55 22.86
C VAL A 266 -7.39 -21.45 23.64
N PHE A 267 -6.17 -21.64 23.16
CA PHE A 267 -5.13 -22.39 23.86
C PHE A 267 -4.44 -21.57 24.99
N ILE A 268 -4.41 -20.25 24.90
CA ILE A 268 -3.78 -19.39 25.93
C ILE A 268 -4.73 -19.11 27.11
N ILE A 269 -6.02 -18.96 26.84
CA ILE A 269 -7.04 -18.60 27.85
C ILE A 269 -7.01 -19.51 29.10
N PRO A 270 -6.90 -20.85 29.00
CA PRO A 270 -6.81 -21.72 30.17
C PRO A 270 -5.71 -21.29 31.16
N PHE A 271 -4.52 -20.96 30.66
CA PHE A 271 -3.39 -20.54 31.51
C PHE A 271 -3.66 -19.22 32.23
N TRP A 272 -4.40 -18.30 31.59
CA TRP A 272 -4.81 -17.06 32.21
C TRP A 272 -5.86 -17.29 33.30
N LEU A 273 -6.86 -18.13 33.02
CA LEU A 273 -7.93 -18.46 33.97
C LEU A 273 -7.38 -19.17 35.22
N ASP A 274 -6.44 -20.09 35.05
CA ASP A 274 -5.67 -20.73 36.13
C ASP A 274 -4.93 -19.71 36.98
N ALA A 275 -4.21 -18.77 36.35
CA ALA A 275 -3.45 -17.74 37.06
C ALA A 275 -4.31 -16.78 37.89
N VAL A 276 -5.57 -16.55 37.47
CA VAL A 276 -6.52 -15.68 38.18
C VAL A 276 -7.36 -16.44 39.22
N GLY A 277 -7.26 -17.77 39.25
CA GLY A 277 -7.98 -18.63 40.19
C GLY A 277 -9.47 -18.74 39.88
N VAL A 278 -9.81 -18.93 38.60
CA VAL A 278 -11.19 -19.17 38.15
C VAL A 278 -11.52 -20.66 38.25
N ASP A 279 -12.68 -20.97 38.81
CA ASP A 279 -13.18 -22.34 38.97
C ASP A 279 -13.97 -22.79 37.76
N LEU A 280 -13.84 -24.08 37.45
CA LEU A 280 -14.55 -24.74 36.37
C LEU A 280 -15.46 -25.82 36.98
N HIS A 281 -16.76 -25.78 36.70
CA HIS A 281 -17.77 -26.69 37.28
C HIS A 281 -17.70 -26.78 38.82
N SER A 282 -17.48 -25.65 39.49
CA SER A 282 -17.38 -25.58 40.96
C SER A 282 -16.19 -26.36 41.55
N GLN A 283 -15.19 -26.71 40.75
CA GLN A 283 -13.91 -27.27 41.20
C GLN A 283 -12.77 -26.29 40.92
N HIS A 284 -11.85 -26.16 41.87
CA HIS A 284 -10.61 -25.40 41.70
C HIS A 284 -9.77 -26.05 40.59
N PHE A 285 -9.70 -25.35 39.47
CA PHE A 285 -9.00 -25.81 38.30
C PHE A 285 -7.52 -25.40 38.39
N GLN A 286 -6.62 -26.39 38.48
CA GLN A 286 -5.17 -26.17 38.50
C GLN A 286 -4.51 -26.80 37.27
N ILE A 287 -4.02 -25.95 36.36
CA ILE A 287 -3.21 -26.42 35.22
C ILE A 287 -1.82 -26.81 35.71
N ARG A 288 -1.24 -26.07 36.66
CA ARG A 288 0.06 -26.38 37.25
C ARG A 288 -0.06 -27.43 38.35
N ALA A 289 -0.31 -28.67 37.94
CA ALA A 289 -0.20 -29.83 38.82
C ALA A 289 1.26 -30.21 39.08
N SER A 290 1.52 -30.96 40.16
CA SER A 290 2.84 -31.49 40.49
C SER A 290 3.38 -32.53 39.48
N ASP A 291 2.49 -33.18 38.73
CA ASP A 291 2.81 -34.14 37.68
C ASP A 291 2.38 -33.63 36.29
N LEU A 292 3.27 -33.80 35.31
CA LEU A 292 3.10 -33.35 33.93
C LEU A 292 1.90 -34.03 33.25
N LYS A 293 1.65 -35.31 33.54
CA LYS A 293 0.51 -36.04 32.95
C LYS A 293 -0.83 -35.43 33.36
N THR A 294 -0.96 -35.10 34.64
CA THR A 294 -2.15 -34.48 35.21
C THR A 294 -2.32 -33.05 34.73
N SER A 295 -1.22 -32.31 34.60
CA SER A 295 -1.22 -30.96 34.01
C SER A 295 -1.74 -30.95 32.57
N ILE A 296 -1.26 -31.87 31.72
CA ILE A 296 -1.73 -32.01 30.34
C ILE A 296 -3.20 -32.43 30.28
N ALA A 297 -3.61 -33.39 31.12
CA ALA A 297 -5.01 -33.84 31.17
C ALA A 297 -5.97 -32.70 31.57
N ASN A 298 -5.62 -31.94 32.61
CA ASN A 298 -6.41 -30.79 33.06
C ASN A 298 -6.49 -29.71 31.98
N TYR A 299 -5.37 -29.41 31.32
CA TYR A 299 -5.33 -28.45 30.22
C TYR A 299 -6.24 -28.87 29.05
N LEU A 300 -6.16 -30.12 28.60
CA LEU A 300 -7.00 -30.63 27.50
C LEU A 300 -8.50 -30.60 27.83
N LEU A 301 -8.87 -30.76 29.10
CA LEU A 301 -10.26 -30.63 29.55
C LEU A 301 -10.75 -29.17 29.58
N ALA A 302 -9.85 -28.20 29.81
CA ALA A 302 -10.23 -26.79 29.84
C ALA A 302 -10.34 -26.14 28.47
N VAL A 303 -9.53 -26.56 27.49
CA VAL A 303 -9.50 -25.96 26.15
C VAL A 303 -10.91 -25.87 25.51
N PRO A 304 -11.76 -26.92 25.50
CA PRO A 304 -13.12 -26.81 24.96
C PRO A 304 -14.01 -25.80 25.69
N ASN A 305 -13.91 -25.74 27.02
CA ASN A 305 -14.70 -24.83 27.86
C ASN A 305 -14.23 -23.37 27.68
N SER A 306 -12.91 -23.15 27.58
CA SER A 306 -12.33 -21.85 27.24
C SER A 306 -12.70 -21.42 25.82
N GLY A 307 -12.76 -22.37 24.88
CA GLY A 307 -13.28 -22.15 23.53
C GLY A 307 -14.74 -21.72 23.53
N GLY A 308 -15.58 -22.39 24.32
CA GLY A 308 -16.96 -21.99 24.54
C GLY A 308 -17.07 -20.56 25.08
N LEU A 309 -16.37 -20.27 26.19
CA LEU A 309 -16.35 -18.94 26.80
C LEU A 309 -15.92 -17.85 25.80
N PHE A 310 -14.87 -18.12 25.02
CA PHE A 310 -14.42 -17.23 23.95
C PHE A 310 -15.47 -17.06 22.85
N LEU A 311 -16.22 -18.08 22.49
CA LEU A 311 -17.30 -17.98 21.51
C LEU A 311 -18.60 -17.40 22.08
N GLY A 312 -18.64 -17.08 23.38
CA GLY A 312 -19.79 -16.52 24.07
C GLY A 312 -20.80 -17.56 24.57
N PHE A 313 -20.46 -18.86 24.54
CA PHE A 313 -21.33 -19.95 24.99
C PHE A 313 -20.67 -20.73 26.14
N GLY A 314 -21.33 -20.89 27.29
CA GLY A 314 -20.76 -21.66 28.41
C GLY A 314 -20.15 -20.84 29.54
N HIS A 315 -20.54 -19.57 29.69
CA HIS A 315 -20.24 -18.79 30.90
C HIS A 315 -20.68 -19.52 32.19
N GLY A 316 -21.75 -20.32 32.13
CA GLY A 316 -22.27 -21.08 33.28
C GLY A 316 -21.32 -22.17 33.80
N PHE A 317 -20.29 -22.54 33.06
CA PHE A 317 -19.29 -23.51 33.51
C PHE A 317 -18.22 -22.88 34.40
N PHE A 318 -18.11 -21.55 34.42
CA PHE A 318 -17.07 -20.83 35.15
C PHE A 318 -17.65 -20.06 36.33
N SER A 319 -16.98 -20.13 37.47
CA SER A 319 -17.29 -19.31 38.64
C SER A 319 -16.01 -18.69 39.20
N SER A 320 -16.09 -17.47 39.70
CA SER A 320 -14.97 -16.80 40.34
C SER A 320 -15.43 -16.13 41.61
N GLN A 321 -14.73 -16.37 42.71
CA GLN A 321 -14.91 -15.61 43.95
C GLN A 321 -14.15 -14.28 43.94
N ASN A 322 -13.19 -14.14 43.02
CA ASN A 322 -12.37 -12.95 42.86
C ASN A 322 -12.98 -11.97 41.84
N VAL A 323 -12.92 -10.67 42.14
CA VAL A 323 -13.33 -9.59 41.22
C VAL A 323 -12.54 -9.67 39.91
N LEU A 324 -11.23 -9.92 39.98
CA LEU A 324 -10.35 -10.06 38.82
C LEU A 324 -10.76 -11.23 37.89
N GLY A 325 -11.21 -12.35 38.46
CA GLY A 325 -11.68 -13.50 37.68
C GLY A 325 -13.02 -13.22 37.00
N ALA A 326 -13.94 -12.54 37.68
CA ALA A 326 -15.20 -12.11 37.08
C ALA A 326 -14.96 -11.15 35.89
N TRP A 327 -14.07 -10.17 36.04
CA TRP A 327 -13.68 -9.28 34.93
C TRP A 327 -12.99 -10.04 33.79
N SER A 328 -12.17 -11.05 34.10
CA SER A 328 -11.51 -11.87 33.07
C SER A 328 -12.51 -12.67 32.24
N LEU A 329 -13.53 -13.26 32.86
CA LEU A 329 -14.60 -13.99 32.16
C LEU A 329 -15.40 -13.07 31.22
N LEU A 330 -15.76 -11.88 31.70
CA LEU A 330 -16.44 -10.87 30.89
C LEU A 330 -15.54 -10.40 29.73
N ALA A 331 -14.26 -10.13 29.99
CA ALA A 331 -13.31 -9.68 28.99
C ALA A 331 -13.10 -10.71 27.88
N ILE A 332 -12.99 -12.00 28.22
CA ILE A 332 -12.85 -13.10 27.24
C ILE A 332 -14.11 -13.22 26.38
N SER A 333 -15.29 -13.15 27.00
CA SER A 333 -16.57 -13.19 26.27
C SER A 333 -16.71 -11.99 25.31
N PHE A 334 -16.32 -10.80 25.77
CA PHE A 334 -16.32 -9.58 24.96
C PHE A 334 -15.30 -9.65 23.80
N LEU A 335 -14.12 -10.24 24.04
CA LEU A 335 -13.12 -10.49 23.01
C LEU A 335 -13.68 -11.41 21.91
N GLY A 336 -14.49 -12.41 22.30
CA GLY A 336 -15.28 -13.23 21.39
C GLY A 336 -16.18 -12.44 20.46
N LEU A 337 -16.97 -11.52 21.01
CA LEU A 337 -17.85 -10.64 20.25
C LEU A 337 -17.06 -9.75 19.27
N ILE A 338 -15.92 -9.21 19.69
CA ILE A 338 -15.01 -8.49 18.80
C ILE A 338 -14.55 -9.41 17.66
N TRP A 339 -14.26 -10.67 17.95
CA TRP A 339 -13.86 -11.64 16.94
C TRP A 339 -14.92 -11.87 15.88
N TYR A 340 -16.19 -12.01 16.28
CA TYR A 340 -17.32 -12.08 15.34
C TYR A 340 -17.43 -10.81 14.49
N ALA A 341 -17.29 -9.63 15.11
CA ALA A 341 -17.32 -8.35 14.40
C ALA A 341 -16.19 -8.22 13.36
N LEU A 342 -15.04 -8.87 13.58
CA LEU A 342 -13.96 -8.95 12.61
C LEU A 342 -14.19 -10.02 11.53
N ALA A 343 -14.75 -11.18 11.91
CA ALA A 343 -14.94 -12.32 11.01
C ALA A 343 -16.05 -12.09 9.98
N ILE A 344 -17.18 -11.51 10.39
CA ILE A 344 -18.37 -11.33 9.56
C ILE A 344 -18.06 -10.51 8.29
N PRO A 345 -17.42 -9.32 8.36
CA PRO A 345 -17.10 -8.56 7.15
C PRO A 345 -16.17 -9.29 6.18
N VAL A 346 -15.22 -10.08 6.71
CA VAL A 346 -14.30 -10.89 5.89
C VAL A 346 -15.05 -12.00 5.17
N LEU A 347 -15.95 -12.70 5.87
CA LEU A 347 -16.80 -13.74 5.29
C LEU A 347 -17.72 -13.19 4.20
N ILE A 348 -18.45 -12.10 4.50
CA ILE A 348 -19.32 -11.45 3.53
C ILE A 348 -18.53 -11.10 2.27
N ARG A 349 -17.36 -10.46 2.43
CA ARG A 349 -16.53 -10.10 1.28
C ARG A 349 -16.06 -11.30 0.48
N LYS A 350 -15.73 -12.42 1.12
CA LYS A 350 -15.26 -13.64 0.43
C LYS A 350 -16.38 -14.40 -0.29
N VAL A 351 -17.64 -14.22 0.15
CA VAL A 351 -18.82 -14.87 -0.45
C VAL A 351 -19.44 -14.03 -1.57
N TYR A 352 -19.47 -12.71 -1.42
CA TYR A 352 -20.15 -11.79 -2.35
C TYR A 352 -19.23 -11.18 -3.43
N ARG A 353 -17.96 -11.57 -3.44
CA ARG A 353 -16.98 -11.14 -4.43
C ARG A 353 -16.52 -12.35 -5.21
#